data_AF-W9RL05-F1
#
_entry.id   AF-W9RL05-F1
#
_cell.length_a   1.000
_cell.length_b   1.000
_cell.length_c   1.000
_cell.angle_alpha   90.00
_cell.angle_beta   90.00
_cell.angle_gamma   90.00
#
_symmetry.space_group_name_H-M   'P 1'
#
loop_
_entity.id
_entity.type
_entity.pdbx_description
1 polymer ?
#
loop_
_entity_poly.entity_id
_entity_poly.type
_entity_poly.pdbx_seq_one_letter_code
_entity_poly.pdbx_strand_id
1 'polypeptide(L)'
;MAAQGVHDKVHHVEIPEINNNHQQKQPKEEPKDAAKIDYSVRAQWLRAAVLGANDGLVSIASIIMGIGAVKRDIKDMLLAGFTGLVAGVCSMAIGEYVSVHTQLDIEIA
;
A
#
# COMPACT_ATOMS: atom_id res chain seq x y z
N MET A 1 -24.24 11.93 -52.46
CA MET A 1 -23.64 10.71 -51.90
C MET A 1 -22.16 10.70 -52.27
N ALA A 2 -21.32 11.28 -51.42
CA ALA A 2 -19.85 11.16 -51.33
C ALA A 2 -19.29 12.38 -50.59
N ALA A 3 -18.81 12.17 -49.36
CA ALA A 3 -17.86 13.06 -48.68
C ALA A 3 -17.22 12.26 -47.52
N GLN A 4 -16.30 11.35 -47.86
CA GLN A 4 -15.38 10.78 -46.87
C GLN A 4 -14.18 11.72 -46.78
N GLY A 5 -14.18 12.54 -45.75
CA GLY A 5 -13.08 13.42 -45.37
C GLY A 5 -11.93 12.61 -44.78
N VAL A 6 -10.81 12.66 -45.47
CA VAL A 6 -9.45 12.96 -44.98
C VAL A 6 -9.09 12.44 -43.59
N HIS A 7 -8.14 11.51 -43.65
CA HIS A 7 -7.26 11.03 -42.61
C HIS A 7 -6.73 12.14 -41.69
N ASP A 8 -6.98 12.00 -40.39
CA ASP A 8 -6.17 12.60 -39.35
C ASP A 8 -5.48 11.47 -38.56
N LYS A 9 -4.21 11.20 -38.89
CA LYS A 9 -3.38 10.25 -38.13
C LYS A 9 -2.95 10.93 -36.84
N VAL A 10 -3.79 10.86 -35.82
CA VAL A 10 -3.34 11.10 -34.45
C VAL A 10 -2.40 9.96 -34.08
N HIS A 11 -1.11 10.26 -34.01
CA HIS A 11 -0.10 9.35 -33.49
C HIS A 11 -0.47 9.02 -32.05
N HIS A 12 -1.13 7.87 -31.85
CA HIS A 12 -1.33 7.25 -30.55
C HIS A 12 0.07 6.98 -29.99
N VAL A 13 0.50 7.79 -29.04
CA VAL A 13 1.65 7.47 -28.18
C VAL A 13 1.17 6.30 -27.33
N GLU A 14 1.47 5.08 -27.78
CA GLU A 14 1.31 3.88 -26.98
C GLU A 14 2.17 4.05 -25.72
N ILE A 15 1.51 4.31 -24.61
CA ILE A 15 2.13 4.17 -23.30
C ILE A 15 2.42 2.67 -23.17
N PRO A 16 3.69 2.25 -23.02
CA PRO A 16 4.00 0.84 -22.84
C PRO A 16 3.25 0.35 -21.60
N GLU A 17 2.35 -0.59 -21.81
CA GLU A 17 1.66 -1.31 -20.76
C GLU A 17 2.75 -2.01 -19.94
N ILE A 18 3.06 -1.46 -18.77
CA ILE A 18 3.92 -2.13 -17.80
C ILE A 18 3.15 -3.37 -17.34
N ASN A 19 3.47 -4.47 -18.01
CA ASN A 19 3.01 -5.81 -17.74
C ASN A 19 3.37 -6.18 -16.28
N ASN A 20 2.45 -5.88 -15.38
CA ASN A 20 2.53 -6.23 -13.98
C ASN A 20 1.91 -7.63 -13.79
N ASN A 21 2.47 -8.63 -14.48
CA ASN A 21 2.22 -10.05 -14.23
C ASN A 21 2.88 -10.52 -12.92
N HIS A 22 2.68 -9.78 -11.83
CA HIS A 22 2.81 -10.34 -10.49
C HIS A 22 1.43 -10.85 -10.08
N GLN A 23 0.97 -11.88 -10.79
CA GLN A 23 -0.01 -12.81 -10.24
C GLN A 23 0.62 -13.39 -8.96
N GLN A 24 0.26 -12.83 -7.82
CA GLN A 24 0.28 -13.55 -6.57
C GLN A 24 -0.71 -14.71 -6.75
N LYS A 25 -0.17 -15.84 -7.20
CA LYS A 25 -0.87 -17.10 -7.38
C LYS A 25 -1.55 -17.48 -6.07
N GLN A 26 -2.83 -17.14 -5.92
CA GLN A 26 -3.66 -17.64 -4.83
C GLN A 26 -3.74 -19.16 -4.97
N PRO A 27 -3.28 -19.93 -3.97
CA PRO A 27 -3.49 -21.37 -3.95
C PRO A 27 -4.99 -21.65 -3.88
N LYS A 28 -5.47 -22.35 -4.91
CA LYS A 28 -6.81 -22.91 -5.08
C LYS A 28 -7.32 -23.52 -3.77
N GLU A 29 -8.39 -22.95 -3.21
CA GLU A 29 -9.06 -23.50 -2.02
C GLU A 29 -9.73 -24.84 -2.38
N GLU A 30 -9.17 -25.95 -1.89
CA GLU A 30 -9.81 -27.27 -1.84
C GLU A 30 -10.67 -27.43 -0.58
N PRO A 31 -11.68 -28.33 -0.57
CA PRO A 31 -12.71 -28.36 0.46
C PRO A 31 -12.16 -28.69 1.85
N LYS A 32 -12.81 -28.09 2.84
CA LYS A 32 -12.43 -28.03 4.25
C LYS A 32 -12.32 -29.39 4.93
N ASP A 33 -11.11 -29.74 5.35
CA ASP A 33 -10.84 -30.73 6.38
C ASP A 33 -10.42 -30.04 7.68
N ALA A 34 -11.08 -30.40 8.77
CA ALA A 34 -11.01 -29.76 10.08
C ALA A 34 -9.58 -29.71 10.70
N ALA A 35 -9.27 -28.57 11.31
CA ALA A 35 -8.21 -28.37 12.30
C ALA A 35 -6.73 -28.36 11.84
N LYS A 36 -6.41 -27.78 10.66
CA LYS A 36 -5.04 -27.32 10.37
C LYS A 36 -4.96 -25.81 10.66
N ILE A 37 -4.17 -25.42 11.67
CA ILE A 37 -3.85 -24.00 11.93
C ILE A 37 -3.23 -23.45 10.64
N ASP A 38 -3.84 -22.42 10.04
CA ASP A 38 -3.28 -21.78 8.85
C ASP A 38 -2.10 -20.88 9.23
N TYR A 39 -0.90 -21.44 9.12
CA TYR A 39 0.34 -20.73 9.39
C TYR A 39 0.62 -19.63 8.36
N SER A 40 0.01 -19.69 7.17
CA SER A 40 0.20 -18.74 6.08
C SER A 40 -0.48 -17.41 6.40
N VAL A 41 -1.75 -17.49 6.82
CA VAL A 41 -2.49 -16.32 7.34
C VAL A 41 -1.74 -15.74 8.55
N ARG A 42 -1.20 -16.60 9.42
CA ARG A 42 -0.43 -16.14 10.58
C ARG A 42 0.85 -15.38 10.20
N ALA A 43 1.56 -15.89 9.19
CA ALA A 43 2.78 -15.27 8.69
C ALA A 43 2.50 -13.94 7.97
N GLN A 44 1.37 -13.80 7.29
CA GLN A 44 1.00 -12.57 6.59
C GLN A 44 0.71 -11.40 7.53
N TRP A 45 -0.06 -11.60 8.62
CA TRP A 45 -0.26 -10.52 9.60
C TRP A 45 1.03 -10.20 10.36
N LEU A 46 1.85 -11.21 10.65
CA LEU A 46 3.14 -11.00 11.29
C LEU A 46 4.08 -10.17 10.40
N ARG A 47 4.11 -10.45 9.09
CA ARG A 47 4.86 -9.68 8.11
C ARG A 47 4.38 -8.23 8.06
N ALA A 48 3.06 -8.01 7.97
CA ALA A 48 2.49 -6.66 7.97
C ALA A 48 2.84 -5.90 9.27
N ALA A 49 2.75 -6.57 10.41
CA ALA A 49 3.11 -5.99 11.71
C ALA A 49 4.60 -5.63 11.82
N VAL A 50 5.50 -6.52 11.35
CA VAL A 50 6.95 -6.28 11.39
C VAL A 50 7.36 -5.15 10.44
N LEU A 51 6.83 -5.14 9.22
CA LEU A 51 7.09 -4.06 8.27
C LEU A 51 6.52 -2.72 8.77
N GLY A 52 5.32 -2.72 9.35
CA GLY A 52 4.75 -1.53 9.96
C GLY A 52 5.53 -1.01 11.17
N ALA A 53 6.07 -1.89 12.00
CA ALA A 53 6.94 -1.49 13.11
C ALA A 53 8.27 -0.91 12.61
N ASN A 54 8.86 -1.49 11.56
CA ASN A 54 10.08 -0.99 10.94
C ASN A 54 9.87 0.41 10.34
N ASP A 55 8.83 0.56 9.54
CA ASP A 55 8.54 1.81 8.84
C ASP A 55 8.12 2.90 9.83
N GLY A 56 7.34 2.53 10.86
CA GLY A 56 6.97 3.41 11.96
C GLY A 56 8.19 3.93 12.72
N LEU A 57 9.09 3.06 13.18
CA LEU A 57 10.26 3.46 13.96
C LEU A 57 11.19 4.38 13.14
N VAL A 58 11.50 3.99 11.91
CA VAL A 58 12.39 4.75 11.02
C VAL A 58 11.77 6.12 10.68
N SER A 59 10.47 6.16 10.38
CA SER A 59 9.79 7.40 10.03
C SER A 59 9.74 8.38 11.21
N ILE A 60 9.39 7.92 12.42
CA ILE A 60 9.39 8.80 13.61
C ILE A 60 10.80 9.26 13.99
N ALA A 61 11.80 8.38 13.90
CA ALA A 61 13.19 8.76 14.14
C ALA A 61 13.66 9.84 13.16
N SER A 62 13.33 9.71 11.87
CA SER A 62 13.64 10.69 10.84
C SER A 62 12.95 12.03 11.08
N ILE A 63 11.66 12.02 11.44
CA ILE A 63 10.90 13.23 11.78
C ILE A 63 11.53 13.95 12.98
N ILE A 64 11.79 13.22 14.06
CA ILE A 64 12.38 13.79 15.28
C ILE A 64 13.78 14.33 14.99
N MET A 65 14.59 13.62 14.19
CA MET A 65 15.91 14.08 13.77
C MET A 65 15.84 15.36 12.93
N GLY A 66 14.90 15.43 11.98
CA GLY A 66 14.68 16.62 11.15
C GLY A 66 14.21 17.84 11.95
N ILE A 67 13.29 17.65 12.89
CA ILE A 67 12.80 18.73 13.76
C ILE A 67 13.91 19.19 14.71
N GLY A 68 14.70 18.25 15.27
CA GLY A 68 15.83 18.57 16.14
C GLY A 68 16.93 19.40 15.47
N ALA A 69 17.02 19.38 14.14
CA ALA A 69 17.93 20.22 13.38
C ALA A 69 17.49 21.71 13.33
N VAL A 70 16.18 21.97 13.40
CA VAL A 70 15.61 23.32 13.28
C VAL A 70 15.21 23.90 14.64
N LYS A 71 14.72 23.06 15.55
CA LYS A 71 14.27 23.45 16.89
C LYS A 71 14.95 22.62 17.97
N ARG A 72 15.37 23.29 19.05
CA ARG A 72 16.05 22.66 20.20
C ARG A 72 15.09 22.30 21.35
N ASP A 73 13.82 22.67 21.24
CA ASP A 73 12.82 22.41 22.26
C ASP A 73 12.32 20.96 22.22
N ILE A 74 12.61 20.22 23.29
CA ILE A 74 12.25 18.80 23.45
C ILE A 74 10.74 18.59 23.37
N LYS A 75 9.94 19.55 23.88
CA LYS A 75 8.47 19.49 23.87
C LYS A 75 7.91 19.45 22.44
N ASP A 76 8.48 20.24 21.53
CA ASP A 76 8.06 20.30 20.13
C ASP A 76 8.42 18.99 19.40
N MET A 77 9.60 18.43 19.67
CA MET A 77 10.02 17.12 19.12
C MET A 77 9.09 15.98 19.56
N LEU A 78 8.71 15.94 20.84
CA LEU A 78 7.79 14.92 21.38
C LEU A 78 6.39 15.03 20.78
N LEU A 79 5.85 16.25 20.69
CA LEU A 79 4.53 16.47 20.13
C LEU A 79 4.47 16.07 18.64
N ALA A 80 5.49 16.44 17.87
CA ALA A 80 5.55 16.12 16.45
C ALA A 80 5.79 14.62 16.22
N GLY A 81 6.67 13.98 17.00
CA GLY A 81 6.88 12.53 16.94
C GLY A 81 5.61 11.76 17.27
N PHE A 82 4.86 12.16 18.31
CA PHE A 82 3.60 11.51 18.68
C PHE A 82 2.52 11.71 17.61
N THR A 83 2.38 12.93 17.10
CA THR A 83 1.44 13.24 16.01
C THR A 83 1.77 12.44 14.76
N GLY A 84 3.05 12.35 14.40
CA GLY A 84 3.53 11.54 13.28
C GLY A 84 3.23 10.04 13.48
N LEU A 85 3.34 9.54 14.71
CA LEU A 85 3.04 8.14 15.02
C LEU A 85 1.57 7.82 14.83
N VAL A 86 0.69 8.65 15.37
CA VAL A 86 -0.76 8.48 15.21
C VAL A 86 -1.15 8.59 13.74
N ALA A 87 -0.62 9.59 13.03
CA ALA A 87 -0.86 9.74 11.59
C ALA A 87 -0.37 8.53 10.78
N GLY A 88 0.82 8.01 11.09
CA GLY A 88 1.41 6.85 10.41
C GLY A 88 0.60 5.57 10.61
N VAL A 89 0.22 5.26 11.85
CA VAL A 89 -0.60 4.07 12.15
C VAL A 89 -1.98 4.16 11.49
N CYS A 90 -2.62 5.33 11.55
CA CYS A 90 -3.91 5.54 10.88
C CYS A 90 -3.80 5.35 9.37
N SER A 91 -2.76 5.90 8.71
CA SER A 91 -2.56 5.73 7.27
C SER A 91 -2.31 4.27 6.90
N MET A 92 -1.57 3.53 7.72
CA MET A 92 -1.26 2.12 7.45
C MET A 92 -2.51 1.24 7.61
N ALA A 93 -3.33 1.50 8.63
CA ALA A 93 -4.61 0.83 8.81
C ALA A 93 -5.60 1.13 7.67
N ILE A 94 -5.70 2.41 7.27
CA ILE A 94 -6.58 2.82 6.15
C ILE A 94 -6.06 2.24 4.82
N GLY A 95 -4.74 2.22 4.61
CA GLY A 95 -4.13 1.66 3.41
C GLY A 95 -4.42 0.17 3.24
N GLU A 96 -4.30 -0.60 4.32
CA GLU A 96 -4.67 -2.02 4.31
C GLU A 96 -6.18 -2.22 4.07
N TYR A 97 -7.04 -1.41 4.69
CA TYR A 97 -8.48 -1.45 4.43
C TYR A 97 -8.78 -1.19 2.95
N VAL A 98 -8.30 -0.08 2.39
CA VAL A 98 -8.55 0.25 0.98
C VAL A 98 -7.98 -0.81 0.04
N SER A 99 -6.77 -1.32 0.31
CA SER A 99 -6.13 -2.35 -0.53
C SER A 99 -6.93 -3.67 -0.60
N VAL A 100 -7.52 -4.11 0.53
CA VAL A 100 -8.40 -5.28 0.53
C VAL A 100 -9.67 -5.02 -0.27
N HIS A 101 -10.25 -3.82 -0.16
CA HIS A 101 -11.50 -3.49 -0.85
C HIS A 101 -11.30 -3.33 -2.36
N THR A 102 -10.17 -2.77 -2.82
CA THR A 102 -9.87 -2.68 -4.26
C THR A 102 -9.61 -4.06 -4.88
N GLN A 103 -8.99 -4.99 -4.15
CA GLN A 103 -8.83 -6.37 -4.66
C GLN A 103 -10.19 -7.08 -4.84
N LEU A 104 -11.13 -6.86 -3.92
CA LEU A 104 -12.50 -7.37 -4.06
C LEU A 104 -13.24 -6.71 -5.22
N ASP A 105 -13.04 -5.40 -5.44
CA ASP A 105 -13.73 -4.66 -6.50
C ASP A 105 -13.25 -5.08 -7.90
N ILE A 106 -11.96 -5.43 -8.04
CA ILE A 106 -11.39 -5.96 -9.30
C ILE A 106 -11.83 -7.40 -9.56
N GLU A 107 -12.15 -8.18 -8.52
CA GLU A 107 -12.62 -9.57 -8.68
C GLU A 107 -14.12 -9.68 -9.01
N ILE A 108 -14.89 -8.63 -8.73
CA ILE A 108 -16.35 -8.58 -9.02
C ILE A 108 -16.64 -7.87 -10.37
N ALA A 109 -15.70 -7.09 -10.90
CA ALA A 109 -15.82 -6.38 -12.19
C ALA A 109 -15.40 -7.24 -13.40
#